data_AF-A0A420XUP3-F1
#
_entry.id   AF-A0A420XUP3-F1
#
_cell.length_a   1.000
_cell.length_b   1.000
_cell.length_c   1.000
_cell.angle_alpha   90.00
_cell.angle_beta   90.00
_cell.angle_gamma   90.00
#
_symmetry.space_group_name_H-M   'P 1'
#
loop_
_entity.id
_entity.type
_entity.pdbx_description
1 polymer ?
#
loop_
_entity_poly.entity_id
_entity_poly.type
_entity_poly.pdbx_seq_one_letter_code
_entity_poly.pdbx_strand_id
1 'polypeptide(L)'
;MPVLWLSGPPGVGKTTAGWRLYRHLTRAGLAVGYVDIDQLSICSSGRGPLAERYAVAARNLTSLAACHRSAGARALVVSGVTDPYDPGYCSGIPGLVVTPLRLRADAHELARRLSARGQDQAVVDQALTEAAVLDATPTGGLCSETTDASAEQVFATILASAEDWLETLDLRLVEPPTPPPPPAADAAGQVLWLCGPTGVGKSAVGFDLYQRHVLGRGVAGAYIDLEQIAKFPPPTARGRDQLTARALASMWRTFHEAGARCLVVVGPAESEESIETHSRALPAAALTACRLHASRDTLIERLRRRGRGENWGQPGDPLLGQSDAHLLQVARRAAADDERLEQARLGHLRVDTDHLSVAEVADALHAIAGWPPTPPAS
;
A
#
# COMPACT_ATOMS: atom_id res chain seq x y z
N MET A 1 -11.94 -1.68 -17.53
CA MET A 1 -10.78 -0.76 -17.47
C MET A 1 -9.51 -1.57 -17.67
N PRO A 2 -8.59 -1.14 -18.55
CA PRO A 2 -7.29 -1.77 -18.76
C PRO A 2 -6.43 -1.78 -17.49
N VAL A 3 -5.77 -2.90 -17.23
CA VAL A 3 -4.84 -3.08 -16.11
C VAL A 3 -3.61 -3.80 -16.59
N LEU A 4 -2.42 -3.22 -16.41
CA LEU A 4 -1.16 -3.96 -16.56
C LEU A 4 -0.74 -4.45 -15.17
N TRP A 5 -0.64 -5.76 -14.99
CA TRP A 5 -0.29 -6.35 -13.71
C TRP A 5 1.11 -6.96 -13.75
N LEU A 6 2.05 -6.33 -13.03
CA LEU A 6 3.41 -6.80 -12.85
C LEU A 6 3.45 -7.83 -11.70
N SER A 7 3.54 -9.11 -12.05
CA SER A 7 3.57 -10.25 -11.12
C SER A 7 4.93 -10.96 -11.11
N GLY A 8 5.09 -11.97 -10.25
CA GLY A 8 6.34 -12.70 -10.06
C GLY A 8 6.66 -12.96 -8.58
N PRO A 9 7.71 -13.73 -8.27
CA PRO A 9 8.04 -14.10 -6.89
C PRO A 9 8.50 -12.89 -6.05
N PRO A 10 8.50 -13.00 -4.70
CA PRO A 10 9.15 -12.02 -3.83
C PRO A 10 10.61 -11.76 -4.26
N GLY A 11 11.06 -10.51 -4.14
CA GLY A 11 12.44 -10.15 -4.49
C GLY A 11 12.68 -9.77 -5.97
N VAL A 12 11.81 -10.17 -6.90
CA VAL A 12 12.02 -9.96 -8.35
C VAL A 12 11.96 -8.50 -8.82
N GLY A 13 11.34 -7.60 -8.03
CA GLY A 13 11.33 -6.16 -8.32
C GLY A 13 9.99 -5.58 -8.82
N LYS A 14 8.87 -6.30 -8.62
CA LYS A 14 7.51 -5.88 -9.03
C LYS A 14 7.15 -4.44 -8.69
N THR A 15 7.19 -4.08 -7.40
CA THR A 15 6.84 -2.74 -6.92
C THR A 15 7.78 -1.66 -7.49
N THR A 16 9.08 -1.92 -7.52
CA THR A 16 10.07 -0.97 -8.09
C THR A 16 9.78 -0.69 -9.57
N ALA A 17 9.54 -1.75 -10.34
CA ALA A 17 9.27 -1.65 -11.76
C ALA A 17 7.90 -0.99 -12.04
N GLY A 18 6.86 -1.42 -11.34
CA GLY A 18 5.50 -0.88 -11.47
C GLY A 18 5.44 0.60 -11.11
N TRP A 19 6.10 1.00 -10.02
CA TRP A 19 6.21 2.40 -9.62
C TRP A 19 6.94 3.25 -10.66
N ARG A 20 8.05 2.75 -11.21
CA ARG A 20 8.80 3.44 -12.27
C ARG A 20 7.95 3.62 -13.52
N LEU A 21 7.20 2.59 -13.92
CA LEU A 21 6.27 2.65 -15.05
C LEU A 21 5.16 3.66 -14.82
N TYR A 22 4.45 3.59 -13.69
CA TYR A 22 3.45 4.58 -13.31
C TYR A 22 3.99 6.02 -13.39
N ARG A 23 5.18 6.28 -12.83
CA ARG A 23 5.81 7.60 -12.88
C ARG A 23 6.24 8.03 -14.27
N HIS A 24 6.54 7.10 -15.16
CA HIS A 24 6.86 7.41 -16.56
C HIS A 24 5.58 7.81 -17.31
N LEU A 25 4.54 6.98 -17.23
CA LEU A 25 3.26 7.20 -17.91
C LEU A 25 2.58 8.50 -17.45
N THR A 26 2.57 8.77 -16.15
CA THR A 26 2.00 10.01 -15.61
C THR A 26 2.75 11.27 -16.04
N ARG A 27 4.08 11.21 -16.18
CA ARG A 27 4.87 12.32 -16.74
C ARG A 27 4.63 12.55 -18.23
N ALA A 28 4.28 11.50 -18.95
CA ALA A 28 3.83 11.58 -20.34
C ALA A 28 2.38 12.10 -20.47
N GLY A 29 1.73 12.49 -19.36
CA GLY A 29 0.37 13.03 -19.35
C GLY A 29 -0.73 11.96 -19.41
N LEU A 30 -0.38 10.68 -19.24
CA LEU A 30 -1.35 9.60 -19.25
C LEU A 30 -2.09 9.54 -17.90
N ALA A 31 -3.41 9.43 -17.96
CA ALA A 31 -4.28 9.28 -16.79
C ALA A 31 -4.25 7.83 -16.26
N VAL A 32 -3.10 7.41 -15.74
CA VAL A 32 -2.88 6.07 -15.20
C VAL A 32 -2.79 6.12 -13.68
N GLY A 33 -3.45 5.20 -12.99
CA GLY A 33 -3.31 4.99 -11.54
C GLY A 33 -2.34 3.86 -11.20
N TYR A 34 -1.95 3.77 -9.94
CA TYR A 34 -1.06 2.72 -9.42
C TYR A 34 -1.63 2.10 -8.14
N VAL A 35 -1.56 0.78 -8.07
CA VAL A 35 -2.01 -0.02 -6.92
C VAL A 35 -0.98 -1.09 -6.61
N ASP A 36 -0.53 -1.16 -5.36
CA ASP A 36 0.25 -2.29 -4.85
C ASP A 36 -0.72 -3.32 -4.25
N ILE A 37 -0.84 -4.50 -4.89
CA ILE A 37 -1.87 -5.47 -4.50
C ILE A 37 -1.59 -6.14 -3.17
N ASP A 38 -0.33 -6.16 -2.72
CA ASP A 38 0.05 -6.80 -1.45
C ASP A 38 -0.62 -6.09 -0.25
N GLN A 39 -1.02 -4.83 -0.41
CA GLN A 39 -1.79 -4.07 0.58
C GLN A 39 -3.28 -4.45 0.63
N LEU A 40 -3.80 -5.07 -0.43
CA LEU A 40 -5.24 -5.29 -0.56
C LEU A 40 -5.76 -6.51 0.19
N SER A 41 -4.87 -7.32 0.78
CA SER A 41 -5.22 -8.53 1.50
C SER A 41 -4.67 -8.59 2.93
N ILE A 42 -4.19 -7.48 3.50
CA ILE A 42 -3.69 -7.43 4.88
C ILE A 42 -4.88 -7.40 5.85
N CYS A 43 -5.52 -8.56 5.98
CA CYS A 43 -6.66 -8.82 6.84
C CYS A 43 -6.49 -10.17 7.55
N SER A 44 -6.87 -10.22 8.83
CA SER A 44 -6.71 -11.38 9.71
C SER A 44 -8.02 -12.05 10.09
N SER A 45 -9.10 -11.72 9.39
CA SER A 45 -10.47 -12.08 9.76
C SER A 45 -10.81 -13.57 9.77
N GLY A 46 -9.83 -14.43 9.50
CA GLY A 46 -9.83 -15.85 9.86
C GLY A 46 -8.54 -16.49 9.39
N ARG A 47 -8.14 -17.60 10.00
CA ARG A 47 -7.11 -18.52 9.48
C ARG A 47 -7.63 -19.26 8.25
N GLY A 48 -8.18 -18.52 7.29
CA GLY A 48 -8.71 -19.04 6.04
C GLY A 48 -7.60 -19.49 5.10
N PRO A 49 -7.88 -20.41 4.16
CA PRO A 49 -6.93 -20.80 3.11
C PRO A 49 -6.37 -19.58 2.36
N LEU A 50 -5.15 -19.72 1.80
CA LEU A 50 -4.50 -18.67 1.00
C LEU A 50 -5.41 -18.12 -0.13
N ALA A 51 -6.25 -18.98 -0.70
CA ALA A 51 -7.26 -18.61 -1.71
C ALA A 51 -8.23 -17.50 -1.26
N GLU A 52 -8.60 -17.45 0.03
CA GLU A 52 -9.48 -16.40 0.55
C GLU A 52 -8.79 -15.03 0.54
N ARG A 53 -7.46 -14.98 0.76
CA ARG A 53 -6.68 -13.74 0.68
C ARG A 53 -6.66 -13.19 -0.74
N TYR A 54 -6.48 -14.05 -1.74
CA TYR A 54 -6.54 -13.65 -3.15
C TYR A 54 -7.95 -13.21 -3.56
N ALA A 55 -9.00 -13.88 -3.09
CA ALA A 55 -10.37 -13.44 -3.32
C ALA A 55 -10.65 -12.04 -2.74
N VAL A 56 -10.18 -11.76 -1.52
CA VAL A 56 -10.25 -10.43 -0.89
C VAL A 56 -9.47 -9.40 -1.70
N ALA A 57 -8.24 -9.72 -2.13
CA ALA A 57 -7.43 -8.84 -2.96
C ALA A 57 -8.11 -8.49 -4.29
N ALA A 58 -8.71 -9.47 -4.99
CA ALA A 58 -9.41 -9.26 -6.26
C ALA A 58 -10.67 -8.38 -6.10
N ARG A 59 -11.45 -8.58 -5.02
CA ARG A 59 -12.61 -7.71 -4.70
C ARG A 59 -12.17 -6.27 -4.40
N ASN A 60 -11.10 -6.12 -3.62
CA ASN A 60 -10.52 -4.81 -3.33
C ASN A 60 -9.96 -4.14 -4.58
N LEU A 61 -9.28 -4.88 -5.46
CA LEU A 61 -8.78 -4.34 -6.73
C LEU A 61 -9.92 -3.85 -7.62
N THR A 62 -11.02 -4.61 -7.72
CA THR A 62 -12.23 -4.21 -8.45
C THR A 62 -12.79 -2.88 -7.92
N SER A 63 -12.87 -2.76 -6.60
CA SER A 63 -13.38 -1.56 -5.95
C SER A 63 -12.46 -0.35 -6.11
N LEU A 64 -11.15 -0.55 -5.96
CA LEU A 64 -10.15 0.50 -6.17
C LEU A 64 -10.12 0.96 -7.62
N ALA A 65 -10.31 0.06 -8.58
CA ALA A 65 -10.45 0.41 -9.98
C ALA A 65 -11.66 1.32 -10.24
N ALA A 66 -12.80 1.08 -9.58
CA ALA A 66 -13.95 1.96 -9.66
C ALA A 66 -13.66 3.34 -9.05
N CYS A 67 -12.98 3.39 -7.89
CA CYS A 67 -12.53 4.65 -7.28
C CYS A 67 -11.63 5.45 -8.23
N HIS A 68 -10.60 4.81 -8.78
CA HIS A 68 -9.65 5.44 -9.72
C HIS A 68 -10.36 5.94 -10.98
N ARG A 69 -11.26 5.13 -11.55
CA ARG A 69 -12.04 5.52 -12.73
C ARG A 69 -12.93 6.74 -12.44
N SER A 70 -13.58 6.78 -11.27
CA SER A 70 -14.38 7.94 -10.84
C SER A 70 -13.55 9.21 -10.66
N ALA A 71 -12.25 9.07 -10.39
CA ALA A 71 -11.30 10.18 -10.30
C ALA A 71 -10.67 10.56 -11.66
N GLY A 72 -10.99 9.85 -12.74
CA GLY A 72 -10.50 10.11 -14.09
C GLY A 72 -9.38 9.20 -14.57
N ALA A 73 -8.98 8.19 -13.79
CA ALA A 73 -8.02 7.19 -14.27
C ALA A 73 -8.62 6.37 -15.40
N ARG A 74 -7.79 6.11 -16.40
CA ARG A 74 -8.14 5.39 -17.64
C ARG A 74 -7.56 3.99 -17.68
N ALA A 75 -6.49 3.76 -16.93
CA ALA A 75 -5.91 2.44 -16.72
C ALA A 75 -5.22 2.38 -15.36
N LEU A 76 -4.87 1.16 -14.92
CA LEU A 76 -4.03 0.93 -13.75
C LEU A 76 -2.76 0.18 -14.09
N VAL A 77 -1.68 0.54 -13.41
CA VAL A 77 -0.53 -0.33 -13.19
C VAL A 77 -0.70 -0.98 -11.82
N VAL A 78 -0.75 -2.30 -11.79
CA VAL A 78 -0.81 -3.09 -10.56
C VAL A 78 0.51 -3.81 -10.38
N SER A 79 1.05 -3.84 -9.17
CA SER A 79 2.21 -4.67 -8.84
C SER A 79 1.92 -5.51 -7.62
N GLY A 80 2.48 -6.72 -7.58
CA GLY A 80 2.43 -7.58 -6.40
C GLY A 80 2.06 -9.01 -6.77
N VAL A 81 1.73 -9.81 -5.77
CA VAL A 81 1.52 -11.26 -5.96
C VAL A 81 0.21 -11.57 -6.70
N THR A 82 0.26 -12.60 -7.53
CA THR A 82 -0.92 -13.28 -8.10
C THR A 82 -1.01 -14.66 -7.48
N ASP A 83 -2.17 -15.31 -7.51
CA ASP A 83 -2.24 -16.72 -7.08
C ASP A 83 -1.35 -17.57 -7.99
N PRO A 84 -0.24 -18.16 -7.49
CA PRO A 84 0.66 -18.94 -8.32
C PRO A 84 0.05 -20.29 -8.73
N TYR A 85 -1.06 -20.70 -8.09
CA TYR A 85 -1.73 -21.98 -8.34
C TYR A 85 -3.00 -21.84 -9.19
N ASP A 86 -3.45 -20.61 -9.46
CA ASP A 86 -4.60 -20.32 -10.34
C ASP A 86 -4.17 -19.42 -11.52
N PRO A 87 -3.82 -20.00 -12.68
CA PRO A 87 -3.47 -19.24 -13.89
C PRO A 87 -4.62 -18.36 -14.40
N GLY A 88 -5.87 -18.67 -14.03
CA GLY A 88 -7.07 -17.91 -14.39
C GLY A 88 -7.39 -16.75 -13.45
N TYR A 89 -6.65 -16.61 -12.34
CA TYR A 89 -6.92 -15.60 -11.32
C TYR A 89 -7.02 -14.18 -11.90
N CYS A 90 -6.10 -13.81 -12.80
CA CYS A 90 -6.09 -12.49 -13.42
C CYS A 90 -7.24 -12.26 -14.42
N SER A 91 -7.71 -13.30 -15.12
CA SER A 91 -8.77 -13.17 -16.14
C SER A 91 -10.17 -13.13 -15.54
N GLY A 92 -10.34 -13.56 -14.29
CA GLY A 92 -11.63 -13.62 -13.60
C GLY A 92 -12.07 -12.34 -12.88
N ILE A 93 -11.30 -11.24 -12.92
CA ILE A 93 -11.60 -10.06 -12.10
C ILE A 93 -12.67 -9.17 -12.74
N PRO A 94 -13.85 -9.00 -12.12
CA PRO A 94 -14.96 -8.28 -12.74
C PRO A 94 -14.63 -6.83 -13.12
N GLY A 95 -15.01 -6.43 -14.34
CA GLY A 95 -14.88 -5.04 -14.81
C GLY A 95 -13.45 -4.59 -15.16
N LEU A 96 -12.49 -5.51 -15.11
CA LEU A 96 -11.09 -5.28 -15.47
C LEU A 96 -10.72 -6.09 -16.71
N VAL A 97 -9.87 -5.49 -17.55
CA VAL A 97 -9.19 -6.19 -18.64
C VAL A 97 -7.73 -6.25 -18.22
N VAL A 98 -7.32 -7.39 -17.67
CA VAL A 98 -5.99 -7.56 -17.08
C VAL A 98 -5.03 -8.12 -18.12
N THR A 99 -3.96 -7.39 -18.38
CA THR A 99 -2.77 -7.84 -19.11
C THR A 99 -1.73 -8.27 -18.09
N PRO A 100 -1.54 -9.58 -17.84
CA PRO A 100 -0.50 -10.05 -16.94
C PRO A 100 0.88 -9.90 -17.58
N LEU A 101 1.82 -9.29 -16.84
CA LEU A 101 3.23 -9.21 -17.16
C LEU A 101 4.04 -9.78 -16.00
N ARG A 102 4.59 -10.97 -16.21
CA ARG A 102 5.39 -11.65 -15.20
C ARG A 102 6.84 -11.20 -15.26
N LEU A 103 7.39 -10.84 -14.11
CA LEU A 103 8.83 -10.66 -13.94
C LEU A 103 9.46 -11.98 -13.46
N ARG A 104 10.60 -12.33 -14.05
CA ARG A 104 11.39 -13.51 -13.71
C ARG A 104 12.81 -13.11 -13.31
N ALA A 105 13.40 -13.84 -12.38
CA ALA A 105 14.83 -13.82 -12.09
C ALA A 105 15.24 -15.23 -11.70
N ASP A 106 16.49 -15.61 -11.95
CA ASP A 106 17.00 -16.90 -11.52
C ASP A 106 17.06 -17.01 -9.99
N ALA A 107 17.16 -18.25 -9.51
CA ALA A 107 17.15 -18.56 -8.09
C ALA A 107 18.32 -17.90 -7.33
N HIS A 108 19.49 -17.78 -7.96
CA HIS A 108 20.66 -17.20 -7.32
C HIS A 108 20.47 -15.70 -7.10
N GLU A 109 19.95 -14.99 -8.10
CA GLU A 109 19.70 -13.55 -8.04
C GLU A 109 18.55 -13.23 -7.08
N LEU A 110 17.49 -14.04 -7.05
CA LEU A 110 16.41 -13.90 -6.05
C LEU A 110 16.94 -14.07 -4.63
N ALA A 111 17.70 -15.13 -4.36
CA ALA A 111 18.32 -15.37 -3.06
C ALA A 111 19.24 -14.22 -2.66
N ARG A 112 20.14 -13.79 -3.56
CA ARG A 112 21.04 -12.66 -3.32
C ARG A 112 20.29 -11.38 -2.99
N ARG A 113 19.23 -11.03 -3.74
CA ARG A 113 18.41 -9.83 -3.52
C ARG A 113 17.67 -9.88 -2.17
N LEU A 114 17.13 -11.03 -1.79
CA LEU A 114 16.38 -11.20 -0.54
C LEU A 114 17.31 -11.20 0.68
N SER A 115 18.44 -11.92 0.62
CA SER A 115 19.45 -11.90 1.68
C SER A 115 20.06 -10.50 1.87
N ALA A 116 20.29 -9.75 0.79
CA ALA A 116 20.75 -8.36 0.87
C ALA A 116 19.74 -7.43 1.54
N ARG A 117 18.46 -7.81 1.61
CA ARG A 117 17.40 -7.11 2.35
C ARG A 117 17.24 -7.63 3.79
N GLY A 118 18.17 -8.46 4.26
CA GLY A 118 18.13 -9.04 5.60
C GLY A 118 16.98 -10.01 5.83
N GLN A 119 16.41 -10.59 4.76
CA GLN A 119 15.40 -11.64 4.91
C GLN A 119 16.04 -12.91 5.48
N ASP A 120 15.31 -13.62 6.35
CA ASP A 120 15.76 -14.91 6.86
C ASP A 120 15.74 -15.98 5.77
N GLN A 121 16.42 -17.10 6.03
CA GLN A 121 16.53 -18.19 5.06
C GLN A 121 15.17 -18.82 4.72
N ALA A 122 14.24 -18.87 5.67
CA ALA A 122 12.92 -19.47 5.44
C ALA A 122 12.09 -18.65 4.43
N VAL A 123 12.15 -17.31 4.52
CA VAL A 123 11.52 -16.41 3.55
C VAL A 123 12.17 -16.54 2.17
N VAL A 124 13.51 -16.70 2.13
CA VAL A 124 14.23 -16.95 0.87
C VAL A 124 13.77 -18.27 0.24
N ASP A 125 13.76 -19.37 0.98
CA ASP A 125 13.38 -20.70 0.50
C ASP A 125 11.92 -20.73 0.00
N GLN A 126 11.03 -20.03 0.71
CA GLN A 126 9.64 -19.87 0.29
C GLN A 126 9.52 -19.11 -1.04
N ALA A 127 10.27 -18.02 -1.20
CA ALA A 127 10.26 -17.25 -2.45
C ALA A 127 10.82 -18.05 -3.64
N LEU A 128 11.83 -18.89 -3.41
CA LEU A 128 12.38 -19.79 -4.43
C LEU A 128 11.38 -20.89 -4.83
N THR A 129 10.65 -21.42 -3.85
CA THR A 129 9.57 -22.39 -4.09
C THR A 129 8.46 -21.75 -4.94
N GLU A 130 8.03 -20.54 -4.60
CA GLU A 130 7.04 -19.79 -5.38
C GLU A 130 7.54 -19.50 -6.80
N ALA A 131 8.82 -19.11 -6.95
CA ALA A 131 9.43 -18.89 -8.26
C ALA A 131 9.38 -20.14 -9.14
N ALA A 132 9.67 -21.32 -8.56
CA ALA A 132 9.62 -22.59 -9.27
C ALA A 132 8.20 -22.98 -9.70
N VAL A 133 7.20 -22.78 -8.83
CA VAL A 133 5.78 -23.00 -9.17
C VAL A 133 5.34 -22.11 -10.33
N LEU A 134 5.67 -20.82 -10.25
CA LEU A 134 5.37 -19.88 -11.32
C LEU A 134 6.08 -20.29 -12.62
N ASP A 135 7.36 -20.71 -12.57
CA ASP A 135 8.14 -21.14 -13.76
C ASP A 135 7.54 -22.39 -14.42
N ALA A 136 7.02 -23.32 -13.63
CA ALA A 136 6.37 -24.54 -14.12
C ALA A 136 4.98 -24.29 -14.71
N THR A 137 4.38 -23.13 -14.44
CA THR A 137 3.01 -22.81 -14.81
C THR A 137 3.00 -21.88 -16.04
N PRO A 138 2.59 -22.36 -17.23
CA PRO A 138 2.45 -21.51 -18.41
C PRO A 138 1.39 -20.46 -18.12
N THR A 139 1.82 -19.20 -18.04
CA THR A 139 0.91 -18.06 -18.04
C THR A 139 0.83 -17.60 -19.49
N GLY A 140 -0.37 -17.48 -20.05
CA GLY A 140 -0.59 -16.93 -21.40
C GLY A 140 -0.29 -15.42 -21.50
N GLY A 141 0.55 -14.90 -20.61
CA GLY A 141 0.89 -13.49 -20.44
C GLY A 141 2.32 -13.17 -20.86
N LEU A 142 2.66 -11.89 -20.78
CA LEU A 142 3.99 -11.38 -21.07
C LEU A 142 4.97 -11.84 -19.99
N CYS A 143 6.22 -12.14 -20.37
CA CYS A 143 7.28 -12.49 -19.42
C CYS A 143 8.52 -11.65 -19.69
N SER A 144 9.07 -11.02 -18.65
CA SER A 144 10.30 -10.23 -18.73
C SER A 144 11.36 -10.80 -17.78
N GLU A 145 12.52 -11.15 -18.33
CA GLU A 145 13.68 -11.61 -17.58
C GLU A 145 14.38 -10.42 -16.90
N THR A 146 14.76 -10.59 -15.63
CA THR A 146 15.38 -9.55 -14.80
C THR A 146 16.67 -10.00 -14.13
N THR A 147 17.13 -11.23 -14.41
CA THR A 147 18.43 -11.75 -13.99
C THR A 147 19.55 -10.84 -14.47
N ASP A 148 20.42 -10.43 -13.55
CA ASP A 148 21.55 -9.50 -13.78
C ASP A 148 21.20 -8.14 -14.43
N ALA A 149 19.91 -7.85 -14.62
CA ALA A 149 19.44 -6.65 -15.26
C ALA A 149 19.42 -5.49 -14.24
N SER A 150 19.95 -4.34 -14.66
CA SER A 150 19.75 -3.10 -13.94
C SER A 150 18.28 -2.69 -13.94
N ALA A 151 17.87 -1.86 -12.98
CA ALA A 151 16.51 -1.35 -12.92
C ALA A 151 16.09 -0.57 -14.19
N GLU A 152 17.05 -0.05 -14.97
CA GLU A 152 16.81 0.62 -16.25
C GLU A 152 16.58 -0.36 -17.39
N GLN A 153 17.36 -1.44 -17.46
CA GLN A 153 17.14 -2.51 -18.43
C GLN A 153 15.79 -3.20 -18.20
N VAL A 154 15.46 -3.54 -16.94
CA VAL A 154 14.15 -4.11 -16.59
C VAL A 154 13.01 -3.18 -17.03
N PHE A 155 13.16 -1.88 -16.81
CA PHE A 155 12.16 -0.90 -17.21
C PHE A 155 11.99 -0.81 -18.74
N ALA A 156 13.08 -0.80 -19.50
CA ALA A 156 13.03 -0.80 -20.96
C ALA A 156 12.35 -2.06 -21.52
N THR A 157 12.67 -3.23 -20.96
CA THR A 157 12.04 -4.50 -21.33
C THR A 157 10.54 -4.49 -21.04
N ILE A 158 10.12 -3.93 -19.91
CA ILE A 158 8.70 -3.81 -19.56
C ILE A 158 7.97 -2.91 -20.55
N LEU A 159 8.55 -1.76 -20.92
CA LEU A 159 7.94 -0.87 -21.91
C LEU A 159 7.76 -1.57 -23.26
N ALA A 160 8.79 -2.27 -23.74
CA ALA A 160 8.71 -3.03 -24.99
C ALA A 160 7.67 -4.16 -24.91
N SER A 161 7.62 -4.87 -23.79
CA SER A 161 6.66 -5.98 -23.61
C SER A 161 5.22 -5.47 -23.51
N ALA A 162 5.01 -4.26 -22.98
CA ALA A 162 3.69 -3.67 -22.77
C ALA A 162 3.20 -2.83 -23.95
N GLU A 163 3.83 -2.89 -25.14
CA GLU A 163 3.47 -2.08 -26.32
C GLU A 163 1.98 -2.20 -26.66
N ASP A 164 1.46 -3.41 -26.83
CA ASP A 164 0.03 -3.65 -27.10
C ASP A 164 -0.89 -3.04 -26.02
N TRP A 165 -0.49 -3.15 -24.74
CA TRP A 165 -1.26 -2.56 -23.65
C TRP A 165 -1.23 -1.02 -23.72
N LEU A 166 -0.08 -0.43 -24.06
CA LEU A 166 0.06 1.02 -24.26
C LEU A 166 -0.79 1.51 -25.44
N GLU A 167 -0.91 0.73 -26.51
CA GLU A 167 -1.82 1.03 -27.63
C GLU A 167 -3.29 1.04 -27.21
N THR A 168 -3.69 0.19 -26.26
CA THR A 168 -5.07 0.22 -25.71
C THR A 168 -5.40 1.51 -24.95
N LEU A 169 -4.40 2.30 -24.57
CA LEU A 169 -4.59 3.52 -23.79
C LEU A 169 -5.12 4.70 -24.62
N ASP A 170 -5.69 4.51 -25.82
CA ASP A 170 -6.20 5.59 -26.67
C ASP A 170 -7.03 6.60 -25.86
N LEU A 171 -6.36 7.71 -25.53
CA LEU A 171 -6.74 8.66 -24.49
C LEU A 171 -7.94 9.53 -24.91
N ARG A 172 -8.46 9.32 -26.12
CA ARG A 172 -9.51 10.14 -26.74
C ARG A 172 -10.92 9.70 -26.38
N LEU A 173 -11.11 8.44 -25.97
CA LEU A 173 -12.43 7.93 -25.59
C LEU A 173 -12.74 8.34 -24.15
N VAL A 174 -13.29 9.52 -23.89
CA VAL A 174 -13.75 9.88 -22.55
C VAL A 174 -14.98 9.03 -22.20
N GLU A 175 -14.78 7.89 -21.53
CA GLU A 175 -15.89 7.25 -20.84
C GLU A 175 -16.36 8.20 -19.72
N PRO A 176 -17.68 8.44 -19.59
CA PRO A 176 -18.19 9.29 -18.54
C PRO A 176 -17.74 8.77 -17.17
N PRO A 177 -17.36 9.64 -16.23
CA PRO A 177 -16.93 9.23 -14.90
C PRO A 177 -18.03 8.38 -14.28
N THR A 178 -17.67 7.16 -13.89
CA THR A 178 -18.57 6.28 -13.16
C THR A 178 -18.93 6.93 -11.83
N PRO A 179 -20.18 6.79 -11.36
CA PRO A 179 -20.55 7.30 -10.05
C PRO A 179 -19.58 6.75 -9.00
N PRO A 180 -19.14 7.59 -8.04
CA PRO A 180 -18.22 7.14 -7.03
C PRO A 180 -18.87 6.02 -6.20
N PRO A 181 -18.09 5.04 -5.73
CA PRO A 181 -18.61 4.02 -4.85
C PRO A 181 -19.17 4.65 -3.57
N PRO A 182 -20.24 4.08 -3.00
CA PRO A 182 -20.89 4.66 -1.83
C PRO A 182 -19.97 4.64 -0.59
N PRO A 183 -20.27 5.44 0.44
CA PRO A 183 -19.67 5.31 1.77
C PRO A 183 -19.94 3.94 2.40
N ALA A 184 -19.10 3.52 3.35
CA ALA A 184 -19.24 2.26 4.09
C ALA A 184 -20.24 2.40 5.26
N ALA A 185 -21.52 2.56 4.93
CA ALA A 185 -22.59 2.80 5.90
C ALA A 185 -23.08 1.54 6.65
N ASP A 186 -22.66 0.37 6.20
CA ASP A 186 -23.02 -0.96 6.69
C ASP A 186 -21.87 -1.66 7.43
N ALA A 187 -20.65 -1.09 7.37
CA ALA A 187 -19.46 -1.67 7.97
C ALA A 187 -19.09 -0.95 9.28
N ALA A 188 -19.70 -1.40 10.38
CA ALA A 188 -19.36 -0.91 11.72
C ALA A 188 -18.00 -1.46 12.19
N GLY A 189 -17.38 -0.79 13.16
CA GLY A 189 -16.11 -1.22 13.76
C GLY A 189 -15.26 -0.07 14.24
N GLN A 190 -14.01 -0.38 14.64
CA GLN A 190 -13.08 0.63 15.14
C GLN A 190 -11.93 0.86 14.15
N VAL A 191 -11.73 2.10 13.74
CA VAL A 191 -10.68 2.50 12.81
C VAL A 191 -9.69 3.40 13.55
N LEU A 192 -8.44 2.96 13.70
CA LEU A 192 -7.36 3.78 14.23
C LEU A 192 -6.51 4.28 13.08
N TRP A 193 -6.49 5.60 12.86
CA TRP A 193 -5.67 6.21 11.82
C TRP A 193 -4.44 6.89 12.42
N LEU A 194 -3.26 6.33 12.18
CA LEU A 194 -1.98 6.92 12.54
C LEU A 194 -1.54 7.94 11.47
N CYS A 195 -1.52 9.21 11.86
CA CYS A 195 -1.06 10.33 11.05
C CYS A 195 0.16 11.02 11.69
N GLY A 196 0.74 12.01 11.00
CA GLY A 196 1.96 12.70 11.43
C GLY A 196 2.95 12.92 10.29
N PRO A 197 4.05 13.63 10.54
CA PRO A 197 5.00 14.06 9.50
C PRO A 197 5.74 12.87 8.87
N THR A 198 6.42 13.13 7.75
CA THR A 198 7.29 12.14 7.10
C THR A 198 8.42 11.72 8.04
N GLY A 199 8.68 10.42 8.18
CA GLY A 199 9.74 9.90 9.03
C GLY A 199 9.38 9.69 10.51
N VAL A 200 8.17 10.04 10.95
CA VAL A 200 7.74 9.86 12.35
C VAL A 200 7.52 8.41 12.76
N GLY A 201 7.41 7.49 11.80
CA GLY A 201 7.26 6.05 12.08
C GLY A 201 5.86 5.46 11.89
N LYS A 202 4.91 6.18 11.26
CA LYS A 202 3.52 5.74 11.02
C LYS A 202 3.40 4.27 10.60
N SER A 203 4.05 3.88 9.49
CA SER A 203 3.93 2.52 8.95
C SER A 203 4.57 1.46 9.86
N ALA A 204 5.73 1.76 10.46
CA ALA A 204 6.40 0.83 11.37
C ALA A 204 5.57 0.59 12.64
N VAL A 205 5.10 1.66 13.28
CA VAL A 205 4.25 1.61 14.48
C VAL A 205 2.90 0.97 14.17
N GLY A 206 2.24 1.35 13.07
CA GLY A 206 0.95 0.79 12.70
C GLY A 206 1.01 -0.69 12.38
N PHE A 207 2.06 -1.13 11.69
CA PHE A 207 2.23 -2.55 11.37
C PHE A 207 2.58 -3.38 12.60
N ASP A 208 3.44 -2.87 13.48
CA ASP A 208 3.76 -3.50 14.76
C ASP A 208 2.53 -3.58 15.69
N LEU A 209 1.73 -2.52 15.76
CA LEU A 209 0.45 -2.50 16.45
C LEU A 209 -0.51 -3.57 15.90
N TYR A 210 -0.62 -3.66 14.58
CA TYR A 210 -1.39 -4.71 13.91
C TYR A 210 -0.88 -6.10 14.29
N GLN A 211 0.42 -6.37 14.17
CA GLN A 211 0.97 -7.68 14.50
C GLN A 211 0.81 -8.06 15.97
N ARG A 212 1.21 -7.20 16.90
CA ARG A 212 1.27 -7.56 18.33
C ARG A 212 -0.09 -7.45 19.00
N HIS A 213 -0.86 -6.41 18.71
CA HIS A 213 -2.10 -6.14 19.43
C HIS A 213 -3.35 -6.63 18.70
N VAL A 214 -3.35 -6.68 17.37
CA VAL A 214 -4.48 -7.29 16.62
C VAL A 214 -4.26 -8.79 16.49
N LEU A 215 -3.19 -9.22 15.81
CA LEU A 215 -2.97 -10.64 15.56
C LEU A 215 -2.59 -11.40 16.83
N GLY A 216 -1.65 -10.86 17.61
CA GLY A 216 -1.17 -11.48 18.84
C GLY A 216 -2.25 -11.69 19.91
N ARG A 217 -3.36 -10.94 19.82
CA ARG A 217 -4.52 -11.07 20.72
C ARG A 217 -5.73 -11.76 20.09
N GLY A 218 -5.59 -12.27 18.87
CA GLY A 218 -6.67 -12.95 18.15
C GLY A 218 -7.83 -12.04 17.74
N VAL A 219 -7.62 -10.73 17.64
CA VAL A 219 -8.64 -9.81 17.15
C VAL A 219 -8.71 -9.89 15.62
N ALA A 220 -9.92 -10.02 15.07
CA ALA A 220 -10.14 -9.94 13.64
C ALA A 220 -9.99 -8.49 13.17
N GLY A 221 -8.93 -8.19 12.44
CA GLY A 221 -8.66 -6.83 11.98
C GLY A 221 -7.93 -6.77 10.66
N ALA A 222 -7.71 -5.55 10.19
CA ALA A 222 -7.01 -5.28 8.94
C ALA A 222 -6.01 -4.13 9.11
N TYR A 223 -5.12 -3.98 8.14
CA TYR A 223 -4.15 -2.90 8.05
C TYR A 223 -4.18 -2.30 6.64
N ILE A 224 -4.14 -0.97 6.55
CA ILE A 224 -4.08 -0.23 5.29
C ILE A 224 -3.05 0.90 5.39
N ASP A 225 -2.17 0.99 4.40
CA ASP A 225 -1.35 2.18 4.14
C ASP A 225 -2.01 3.03 3.03
N LEU A 226 -2.54 4.21 3.41
CA LEU A 226 -3.22 5.12 2.48
C LEU A 226 -2.29 5.60 1.36
N GLU A 227 -0.98 5.65 1.61
CA GLU A 227 -0.04 6.03 0.58
C GLU A 227 0.15 4.94 -0.48
N GLN A 228 -0.39 3.74 -0.31
CA GLN A 228 -0.17 2.61 -1.21
C GLN A 228 -1.42 2.16 -1.98
N ILE A 229 -2.62 2.64 -1.63
CA ILE A 229 -3.90 2.14 -2.20
C ILE A 229 -4.54 3.03 -3.27
N ALA A 230 -4.19 4.32 -3.34
CA ALA A 230 -4.93 5.32 -4.10
C ALA A 230 -4.01 6.29 -4.88
N LYS A 231 -2.94 5.76 -5.49
CA LYS A 231 -1.97 6.57 -6.23
C LYS A 231 -2.50 6.91 -7.62
N PHE A 232 -3.02 8.12 -7.74
CA PHE A 232 -3.41 8.73 -9.01
C PHE A 232 -3.06 10.22 -8.96
N PRO A 233 -2.52 10.83 -10.02
CA PRO A 233 -2.23 12.27 -10.02
C PRO A 233 -3.52 13.04 -9.80
N PRO A 234 -3.69 13.76 -8.67
CA PRO A 234 -4.87 14.56 -8.50
C PRO A 234 -4.58 15.99 -8.98
N PRO A 235 -5.53 16.66 -9.65
CA PRO A 235 -5.39 18.08 -9.97
C PRO A 235 -5.43 18.96 -8.71
N THR A 236 -5.94 18.47 -7.56
CA THR A 236 -6.07 19.21 -6.29
C THR A 236 -5.87 18.30 -5.05
N ALA A 237 -5.48 18.87 -3.90
CA ALA A 237 -5.37 18.12 -2.64
C ALA A 237 -6.72 17.48 -2.22
N ARG A 238 -7.82 18.24 -2.33
CA ARG A 238 -9.17 17.74 -2.05
C ARG A 238 -9.57 16.53 -2.93
N GLY A 239 -9.19 16.54 -4.20
CA GLY A 239 -9.44 15.40 -5.09
C GLY A 239 -8.69 14.13 -4.65
N ARG A 240 -7.48 14.29 -4.09
CA ARG A 240 -6.71 13.19 -3.51
C ARG A 240 -7.43 12.59 -2.31
N ASP A 241 -7.84 13.43 -1.36
CA ASP A 241 -8.51 12.97 -0.13
C ASP A 241 -9.82 12.26 -0.44
N GLN A 242 -10.59 12.77 -1.41
CA GLN A 242 -11.82 12.11 -1.84
C GLN A 242 -11.56 10.74 -2.46
N LEU A 243 -10.53 10.61 -3.31
CA LEU A 243 -10.14 9.32 -3.89
C LEU A 243 -9.72 8.34 -2.79
N THR A 244 -8.82 8.77 -1.90
CA THR A 244 -8.30 7.94 -0.80
C THR A 244 -9.40 7.54 0.19
N ALA A 245 -10.31 8.44 0.55
CA ALA A 245 -11.42 8.14 1.45
C ALA A 245 -12.41 7.11 0.85
N ARG A 246 -12.71 7.21 -0.46
CA ARG A 246 -13.56 6.23 -1.16
C ARG A 246 -12.89 4.87 -1.28
N ALA A 247 -11.59 4.87 -1.57
CA ALA A 247 -10.75 3.67 -1.59
C ALA A 247 -10.75 2.97 -0.23
N LEU A 248 -10.48 3.73 0.84
CA LEU A 248 -10.52 3.25 2.22
C LEU A 248 -11.90 2.66 2.58
N ALA A 249 -12.99 3.37 2.28
CA ALA A 249 -14.34 2.88 2.55
C ALA A 249 -14.67 1.57 1.83
N SER A 250 -14.25 1.46 0.57
CA SER A 250 -14.49 0.24 -0.20
C SER A 250 -13.69 -0.94 0.33
N MET A 251 -12.42 -0.74 0.69
CA MET A 251 -11.59 -1.77 1.30
C MET A 251 -12.11 -2.18 2.67
N TRP A 252 -12.57 -1.20 3.47
CA TRP A 252 -13.14 -1.48 4.78
C TRP A 252 -14.38 -2.36 4.70
N ARG A 253 -15.29 -2.13 3.74
CA ARG A 253 -16.42 -3.04 3.51
C ARG A 253 -15.97 -4.47 3.22
N THR A 254 -15.04 -4.67 2.29
CA THR A 254 -14.54 -6.01 1.94
C THR A 254 -13.91 -6.69 3.16
N PHE A 255 -13.10 -5.98 3.93
CA PHE A 255 -12.49 -6.54 5.15
C PHE A 255 -13.53 -6.84 6.23
N HIS A 256 -14.51 -5.97 6.40
CA HIS A 256 -15.61 -6.15 7.36
C HIS A 256 -16.47 -7.37 7.00
N GLU A 257 -16.83 -7.54 5.72
CA GLU A 257 -17.50 -8.74 5.20
C GLU A 257 -16.68 -10.00 5.42
N ALA A 258 -15.35 -9.91 5.27
CA ALA A 258 -14.44 -11.01 5.57
C ALA A 258 -14.34 -11.32 7.07
N GLY A 259 -14.87 -10.46 7.95
CA GLY A 259 -14.95 -10.65 9.39
C GLY A 259 -14.13 -9.66 10.22
N ALA A 260 -13.40 -8.72 9.61
CA ALA A 260 -12.64 -7.72 10.34
C ALA A 260 -13.58 -6.80 11.14
N ARG A 261 -13.17 -6.42 12.35
CA ARG A 261 -13.91 -5.51 13.24
C ARG A 261 -13.07 -4.32 13.70
N CYS A 262 -11.76 -4.37 13.48
CA CYS A 262 -10.89 -3.23 13.65
C CYS A 262 -9.98 -3.02 12.42
N LEU A 263 -9.55 -1.79 12.20
CA LEU A 263 -8.69 -1.41 11.09
C LEU A 263 -7.60 -0.46 11.58
N VAL A 264 -6.33 -0.82 11.36
CA VAL A 264 -5.21 0.14 11.43
C VAL A 264 -5.09 0.81 10.07
N VAL A 265 -5.13 2.13 10.07
CA VAL A 265 -4.84 2.96 8.89
C VAL A 265 -3.58 3.75 9.17
N VAL A 266 -2.64 3.80 8.23
CA VAL A 266 -1.49 4.69 8.28
C VAL A 266 -1.50 5.61 7.06
N GLY A 267 -1.13 6.87 7.25
CA GLY A 267 -1.05 7.79 6.12
C GLY A 267 -1.13 9.26 6.55
N PRO A 268 -0.92 10.19 5.61
CA PRO A 268 -0.99 11.62 5.90
C PRO A 268 -2.43 12.05 6.17
N ALA A 269 -2.65 12.76 7.28
CA ALA A 269 -3.84 13.59 7.48
C ALA A 269 -3.38 15.05 7.36
N GLU A 270 -3.79 15.74 6.29
CA GLU A 270 -3.24 17.08 6.00
C GLU A 270 -3.97 18.19 6.77
N SER A 271 -5.24 17.96 7.14
CA SER A 271 -6.13 18.93 7.79
C SER A 271 -7.32 18.24 8.49
N GLU A 272 -8.09 19.00 9.28
CA GLU A 272 -9.35 18.52 9.87
C GLU A 272 -10.37 18.15 8.78
N GLU A 273 -10.42 18.91 7.67
CA GLU A 273 -11.26 18.59 6.51
C GLU A 273 -10.89 17.22 5.90
N SER A 274 -9.60 16.87 5.91
CA SER A 274 -9.11 15.56 5.47
C SER A 274 -9.67 14.46 6.39
N ILE A 275 -9.58 14.63 7.71
CA ILE A 275 -10.13 13.69 8.70
C ILE A 275 -11.66 13.56 8.53
N GLU A 276 -12.36 14.68 8.38
CA GLU A 276 -13.80 14.71 8.20
C GLU A 276 -14.23 14.02 6.90
N THR A 277 -13.47 14.18 5.82
CA THR A 277 -13.70 13.50 4.53
C THR A 277 -13.61 11.99 4.69
N HIS A 278 -12.62 11.48 5.42
CA HIS A 278 -12.49 10.04 5.68
C HIS A 278 -13.55 9.54 6.66
N SER A 279 -13.91 10.32 7.68
CA SER A 279 -14.99 10.01 8.62
C SER A 279 -16.34 9.88 7.90
N ARG A 280 -16.68 10.82 7.00
CA ARG A 280 -17.89 10.75 6.16
C ARG A 280 -17.91 9.53 5.23
N ALA A 281 -16.75 9.02 4.84
CA ALA A 281 -16.65 7.82 4.01
C ALA A 281 -16.86 6.52 4.83
N LEU A 282 -16.71 6.59 6.15
CA LEU A 282 -16.84 5.49 7.10
C LEU A 282 -17.90 5.77 8.18
N PRO A 283 -19.14 6.13 7.82
CA PRO A 283 -20.09 6.70 8.77
C PRO A 283 -20.57 5.72 9.85
N ALA A 284 -20.44 4.41 9.62
CA ALA A 284 -20.77 3.39 10.62
C ALA A 284 -19.58 3.02 11.53
N ALA A 285 -18.36 3.42 11.19
CA ALA A 285 -17.16 3.08 11.95
C ALA A 285 -16.77 4.23 12.90
N ALA A 286 -16.29 3.86 14.09
CA ALA A 286 -15.68 4.81 15.01
C ALA A 286 -14.23 5.08 14.56
N LEU A 287 -14.02 6.21 13.86
CA LEU A 287 -12.69 6.63 13.41
C LEU A 287 -11.99 7.48 14.47
N THR A 288 -10.83 7.00 14.92
CA THR A 288 -9.91 7.71 15.80
C THR A 288 -8.62 8.02 15.05
N ALA A 289 -8.45 9.25 14.58
CA ALA A 289 -7.17 9.77 14.13
C ALA A 289 -6.22 10.04 15.32
N CYS A 290 -5.05 9.43 15.31
CA CYS A 290 -3.97 9.63 16.28
C CYS A 290 -2.73 10.18 15.58
N ARG A 291 -2.28 11.37 16.02
CA ARG A 291 -1.08 12.01 15.51
C ARG A 291 0.15 11.51 16.26
N LEU A 292 1.09 10.94 15.52
CA LEU A 292 2.44 10.69 16.01
C LEU A 292 3.27 11.97 15.89
N HIS A 293 4.02 12.28 16.94
CA HIS A 293 4.92 13.43 17.03
C HIS A 293 6.36 12.96 17.23
N ALA A 294 7.31 13.70 16.67
CA ALA A 294 8.73 13.52 16.96
C ALA A 294 9.44 14.86 16.84
N SER A 295 10.37 15.11 17.77
CA SER A 295 11.29 16.24 17.66
C SER A 295 12.01 16.26 16.32
N ARG A 296 12.42 17.47 15.91
CA ARG A 296 13.20 17.69 14.69
C ARG A 296 14.45 16.83 14.63
N ASP A 297 15.16 16.68 15.74
CA ASP A 297 16.40 15.90 15.80
C ASP A 297 16.12 14.40 15.58
N THR A 298 15.07 13.86 16.20
CA THR A 298 14.61 12.49 15.96
C THR A 298 14.18 12.27 14.50
N LEU A 299 13.48 13.23 13.88
CA LEU A 299 13.12 13.14 12.46
C LEU A 299 14.35 13.12 11.55
N ILE A 300 15.36 13.98 11.82
CA ILE A 300 16.63 13.99 11.07
C ILE A 300 17.33 12.63 11.19
N GLU A 301 17.43 12.10 12.41
CA GLU A 301 18.08 10.82 12.66
C GLU A 301 17.37 9.68 11.91
N ARG A 302 16.05 9.55 12.08
CA ARG A 302 15.25 8.49 11.45
C ARG A 302 15.30 8.55 9.93
N LEU A 303 15.21 9.75 9.34
CA LEU A 303 15.26 9.90 7.89
C LEU A 303 16.65 9.58 7.32
N ARG A 304 17.73 9.89 8.04
CA ARG A 304 19.09 9.47 7.68
C ARG A 304 19.25 7.95 7.72
N ARG A 305 18.81 7.30 8.81
CA ARG A 305 18.81 5.84 8.94
C ARG A 305 18.02 5.17 7.80
N ARG A 306 16.80 5.64 7.55
CA ARG A 306 15.95 5.19 6.44
C ARG A 306 16.60 5.38 5.07
N GLY A 307 17.27 6.51 4.85
CA GLY A 307 17.99 6.76 3.60
C GLY A 307 19.18 5.82 3.37
N ARG A 308 19.81 5.32 4.44
CA ARG A 308 20.84 4.27 4.38
C ARG A 308 20.26 2.85 4.26
N GLY A 309 18.94 2.70 4.25
CA GLY A 309 18.28 1.41 4.24
C GLY A 309 18.30 0.68 5.58
N GLU A 310 18.57 1.40 6.68
CA GLU A 310 18.47 0.85 8.03
C GLU A 310 16.99 0.79 8.45
N ASN A 311 16.56 -0.35 9.01
CA ASN A 311 15.17 -0.70 9.40
C ASN A 311 14.25 -1.10 8.24
N TRP A 312 12.93 -1.18 8.49
CA TRP A 312 11.94 -1.61 7.49
C TRP A 312 11.99 -0.73 6.24
N GLY A 313 12.36 -1.32 5.11
CA GLY A 313 12.39 -0.66 3.82
C GLY A 313 11.01 -0.69 3.17
N GLN A 314 10.43 0.50 2.93
CA GLN A 314 9.24 0.59 2.09
C GLN A 314 9.62 0.18 0.64
N PRO A 315 8.90 -0.73 0.00
CA PRO A 315 9.12 -0.99 -1.43
C PRO A 315 8.99 0.30 -2.24
N GLY A 316 10.00 0.62 -3.05
CA GLY A 316 10.04 1.88 -3.82
C GLY A 316 10.27 3.14 -2.98
N ASP A 317 10.83 3.01 -1.77
CA ASP A 317 11.11 4.13 -0.86
C ASP A 317 11.87 5.27 -1.58
N PRO A 318 11.29 6.48 -1.67
CA PRO A 318 11.95 7.60 -2.34
C PRO A 318 13.19 8.10 -1.59
N LEU A 319 13.35 7.73 -0.30
CA LEU A 319 14.44 8.19 0.54
C LEU A 319 15.69 7.29 0.46
N LEU A 320 15.55 6.05 0.00
CA LEU A 320 16.65 5.10 -0.06
C LEU A 320 17.74 5.56 -1.04
N GLY A 321 18.99 5.58 -0.59
CA GLY A 321 20.15 5.97 -1.39
C GLY A 321 20.24 7.48 -1.70
N GLN A 322 19.39 8.31 -1.09
CA GLN A 322 19.45 9.76 -1.26
C GLN A 322 20.64 10.39 -0.53
N SER A 323 21.08 11.55 -1.00
CA SER A 323 22.17 12.30 -0.36
C SER A 323 21.77 12.85 1.01
N ASP A 324 22.74 13.01 1.91
CA ASP A 324 22.51 13.61 3.23
C ASP A 324 21.88 15.00 3.15
N ALA A 325 22.25 15.80 2.14
CA ALA A 325 21.67 17.12 1.91
C ALA A 325 20.18 17.03 1.57
N HIS A 326 19.78 16.07 0.74
CA HIS A 326 18.38 15.82 0.42
C HIS A 326 17.60 15.32 1.64
N LEU A 327 18.15 14.35 2.39
CA LEU A 327 17.53 13.82 3.60
C LEU A 327 17.34 14.91 4.67
N LEU A 328 18.29 15.82 4.83
CA LEU A 328 18.16 16.99 5.71
C LEU A 328 17.07 17.95 5.22
N GLN A 329 16.91 18.15 3.92
CA GLN A 329 15.84 18.97 3.37
C GLN A 329 14.46 18.34 3.65
N VAL A 330 14.32 17.03 3.47
CA VAL A 330 13.11 16.29 3.81
C VAL A 330 12.82 16.41 5.31
N ALA A 331 13.83 16.27 6.17
CA ALA A 331 13.68 16.39 7.61
C ALA A 331 13.23 17.78 8.06
N ARG A 332 13.75 18.85 7.44
CA ARG A 332 13.28 20.23 7.70
C ARG A 332 11.81 20.41 7.33
N ARG A 333 11.39 19.86 6.19
CA ARG A 333 9.98 19.89 5.78
C ARG A 333 9.10 19.10 6.74
N ALA A 334 9.55 17.90 7.14
CA ALA A 334 8.85 17.07 8.11
C ALA A 334 8.68 17.79 9.46
N ALA A 335 9.71 18.48 9.96
CA ALA A 335 9.61 19.26 11.19
C ALA A 335 8.63 20.44 11.05
N ALA A 336 8.67 21.17 9.92
CA ALA A 336 7.72 22.26 9.66
C ALA A 336 6.27 21.75 9.52
N ASP A 337 6.08 20.58 8.90
CA ASP A 337 4.78 19.90 8.85
C ASP A 337 4.30 19.53 10.25
N ASP A 338 5.18 18.98 11.08
CA ASP A 338 4.86 18.61 12.46
C ASP A 338 4.42 19.82 13.31
N GLU A 339 5.15 20.94 13.22
CA GLU A 339 4.79 22.21 13.86
C GLU A 339 3.42 22.71 13.38
N ARG A 340 3.15 22.64 12.07
CA ARG A 340 1.84 23.01 11.51
C ARG A 340 0.71 22.12 12.03
N LEU A 341 0.95 20.81 12.12
CA LEU A 341 -0.03 19.87 12.69
C LEU A 341 -0.28 20.17 14.17
N GLU A 342 0.77 20.47 14.93
CA GLU A 342 0.70 20.86 16.34
C GLU A 342 -0.14 22.13 16.54
N GLN A 343 0.14 23.19 15.78
CA GLN A 343 -0.62 24.44 15.80
C GLN A 343 -2.11 24.23 15.44
N ALA A 344 -2.38 23.36 14.47
CA ALA A 344 -3.73 22.99 14.08
C ALA A 344 -4.44 22.10 15.11
N ARG A 345 -3.73 21.58 16.13
CA ARG A 345 -4.24 20.57 17.08
C ARG A 345 -4.88 19.38 16.36
N LEU A 346 -4.31 18.99 15.21
CA LEU A 346 -4.88 17.95 14.37
C LEU A 346 -4.87 16.58 15.05
N GLY A 347 -5.99 15.87 14.96
CA GLY A 347 -6.18 14.52 15.47
C GLY A 347 -6.94 14.50 16.79
N HIS A 348 -7.48 13.33 17.15
CA HIS A 348 -8.18 13.13 18.42
C HIS A 348 -7.19 12.82 19.56
N LEU A 349 -6.07 12.19 19.21
CA LEU A 349 -5.02 11.77 20.13
C LEU A 349 -3.66 12.22 19.59
N ARG A 350 -2.70 12.41 20.51
CA ARG A 350 -1.30 12.72 20.20
C ARG A 350 -0.38 11.78 20.97
N VAL A 351 0.60 11.19 20.31
CA VAL A 351 1.63 10.34 20.93
C VAL A 351 3.01 10.82 20.54
N ASP A 352 3.82 11.13 21.55
CA ASP A 352 5.25 11.41 21.39
C ASP A 352 5.99 10.12 21.08
N THR A 353 6.85 10.15 20.07
CA THR A 353 7.66 9.00 19.66
C THR A 353 9.14 9.19 19.94
N ASP A 354 9.53 10.32 20.53
CA ASP A 354 10.92 10.60 20.92
C ASP A 354 11.41 9.59 21.95
N HIS A 355 12.61 9.05 21.72
CA HIS A 355 13.28 8.07 22.57
C HIS A 355 12.53 6.75 22.79
N LEU A 356 11.40 6.54 22.12
CA LEU A 356 10.64 5.30 22.15
C LEU A 356 10.97 4.42 20.94
N SER A 357 11.08 3.12 21.21
CA SER A 357 11.05 2.08 20.18
C SER A 357 9.67 1.96 19.55
N VAL A 358 9.62 1.32 18.38
CA VAL A 358 8.34 1.04 17.68
C VAL A 358 7.37 0.29 18.59
N ALA A 359 7.87 -0.68 19.35
CA ALA A 359 7.05 -1.49 20.25
C ALA A 359 6.47 -0.65 21.41
N GLU A 360 7.29 0.20 22.03
CA GLU A 360 6.83 1.08 23.11
C GLU A 360 5.78 2.09 22.64
N VAL A 361 5.91 2.64 21.42
CA VAL A 361 4.88 3.52 20.84
C VAL A 361 3.57 2.77 20.60
N ALA A 362 3.63 1.55 20.06
CA ALA A 362 2.44 0.74 19.85
C ALA A 362 1.78 0.30 21.17
N ASP A 363 2.55 0.03 22.23
CA ASP A 363 2.03 -0.22 23.58
C ASP A 363 1.35 1.05 24.16
N ALA A 364 1.96 2.23 23.97
CA ALA A 364 1.38 3.50 24.39
C ALA A 364 0.07 3.81 23.64
N LEU A 365 0.02 3.55 22.32
CA LEU A 365 -1.20 3.68 21.52
C LEU A 365 -2.31 2.76 22.03
N HIS A 366 -1.97 1.52 22.36
CA HIS A 366 -2.93 0.58 22.95
C HIS A 366 -3.50 1.11 24.26
N ALA A 367 -2.65 1.63 25.15
CA ALA A 367 -3.06 2.15 26.45
C ALA A 367 -3.93 3.42 26.35
N ILE A 368 -3.58 4.35 25.45
CA ILE A 368 -4.24 5.65 25.32
C ILE A 368 -5.55 5.53 24.52
N ALA A 369 -5.53 4.76 23.42
CA ALA A 369 -6.69 4.64 22.53
C ALA A 369 -7.65 3.51 22.94
N GLY A 370 -7.25 2.62 23.85
CA GLY A 370 -8.00 1.40 24.18
C GLY A 370 -8.13 0.46 22.98
N TRP A 371 -7.13 0.47 22.08
CA TRP A 371 -7.21 -0.14 20.75
C TRP A 371 -6.15 -1.24 20.54
N PRO A 372 -6.48 -2.40 19.93
CA PRO A 372 -7.81 -2.81 19.52
C PRO A 372 -8.65 -3.16 20.76
N PRO A 373 -9.99 -3.11 20.64
CA PRO A 373 -10.87 -3.48 21.74
C PRO A 373 -10.59 -4.93 22.14
N THR A 374 -10.61 -5.18 23.45
CA THR A 374 -10.50 -6.54 23.98
C THR A 374 -11.67 -7.36 23.43
N PRO A 375 -11.44 -8.54 22.84
CA PRO A 375 -12.53 -9.40 22.44
C PRO A 375 -13.41 -9.72 23.66
N PRO A 376 -14.74 -9.82 23.50
CA PRO A 376 -15.60 -10.25 24.61
C PRO A 376 -15.12 -11.60 25.13
N ALA A 377 -15.09 -11.76 26.46
CA ALA A 377 -14.76 -13.04 27.07
C ALA A 377 -15.76 -14.10 26.58
N SER A 378 -15.25 -15.11 25.88
CA SER A 378 -16.00 -16.27 25.39
C SER A 378 -16.66 -17.08 26.50
#